data_AF-A0A0S9DHL2-F1
#
_entry.id   AF-A0A0S9DHL2-F1
#
_cell.length_a   1.000
_cell.length_b   1.000
_cell.length_c   1.000
_cell.angle_alpha   90.00
_cell.angle_beta   90.00
_cell.angle_gamma   90.00
#
_symmetry.space_group_name_H-M   'P 1'
#
loop_
_entity.id
_entity.type
_entity.pdbx_description
1 polymer ?
#
loop_
_entity_poly.entity_id
_entity_poly.type
_entity_poly.pdbx_seq_one_letter_code
_entity_poly.pdbx_strand_id
1 'polypeptide(L)'
;MENGPLNDVKLRGEPIDIRVDMALGYIGDINVEVIRPRPEGDDNIYTEFLDAHPEGGMHHFGFQVHDYDAAVDHLMENAGPIEQEGYFGTGGTRFAYFDTRSTTGLYTELLWFDPSSSSLMASLKRADGAALLE
;
A
#
# COMPACT_ATOMS: atom_id res chain seq x y z
N MET A 1 -1.27 7.52 -11.44
CA MET A 1 -2.44 8.11 -10.76
C MET A 1 -1.95 9.28 -9.93
N GLU A 2 -2.41 10.48 -10.28
CA GLU A 2 -2.23 11.64 -9.41
C GLU A 2 -3.23 11.54 -8.26
N ASN A 3 -2.76 11.73 -7.02
CA ASN A 3 -3.55 11.56 -5.80
C ASN A 3 -4.37 10.26 -5.82
N GLY A 4 -3.66 9.13 -5.72
CA GLY A 4 -4.24 7.78 -5.75
C GLY A 4 -5.44 7.64 -4.81
N PRO A 5 -6.42 6.79 -5.16
CA PRO A 5 -7.73 6.76 -4.50
C PRO A 5 -7.67 6.03 -3.15
N LEU A 6 -6.93 6.56 -2.18
CA LEU A 6 -6.91 6.07 -0.80
C LEU A 6 -8.05 6.69 0.00
N ASN A 7 -8.77 5.87 0.75
CA ASN A 7 -9.95 6.28 1.52
C ASN A 7 -9.91 5.72 2.94
N ASP A 8 -10.52 6.45 3.87
CA ASP A 8 -10.62 6.11 5.30
C ASP A 8 -9.28 5.67 5.92
N VAL A 9 -8.20 6.36 5.53
CA VAL A 9 -6.85 6.02 5.97
C VAL A 9 -6.66 6.41 7.42
N LYS A 10 -6.04 5.50 8.17
CA LYS A 10 -5.64 5.74 9.57
C LYS A 10 -4.16 5.48 9.74
N LEU A 11 -3.48 6.38 10.43
CA LEU A 11 -2.12 6.20 10.93
C LEU A 11 -2.19 5.86 12.41
N ARG A 12 -1.78 4.65 12.79
CA ARG A 12 -1.79 4.13 14.17
C ARG A 12 -3.14 4.32 14.87
N GLY A 13 -4.22 4.10 14.12
CA GLY A 13 -5.60 4.21 14.58
C GLY A 13 -6.24 5.59 14.41
N GLU A 14 -5.46 6.65 14.17
CA GLU A 14 -5.96 8.02 14.01
C GLU A 14 -6.24 8.32 12.52
N PRO A 15 -7.43 8.84 12.16
CA PRO A 15 -7.75 9.21 10.78
C PRO A 15 -6.83 10.31 10.23
N ILE A 16 -6.40 10.17 8.96
CA ILE A 16 -5.56 11.16 8.26
C ILE A 16 -6.07 11.44 6.83
N ASP A 17 -5.87 12.67 6.33
CA ASP A 17 -6.05 13.03 4.91
C ASP A 17 -4.73 12.84 4.15
N ILE A 18 -4.44 11.60 3.76
CA ILE A 18 -3.23 11.29 3.00
C ILE A 18 -3.39 11.64 1.51
N ARG A 19 -2.32 12.20 0.92
CA ARG A 19 -2.23 12.45 -0.52
C ARG A 19 -0.97 11.86 -1.10
N VAL A 20 -1.11 10.93 -2.04
CA VAL A 20 0.03 10.22 -2.65
C VAL A 20 -0.16 10.10 -4.15
N ASP A 21 0.88 10.33 -4.93
CA ASP A 21 0.92 9.87 -6.32
C ASP A 21 1.37 8.43 -6.37
N MET A 22 0.75 7.64 -7.25
CA MET A 22 1.00 6.21 -7.35
C MET A 22 1.20 5.81 -8.82
N ALA A 23 2.23 5.04 -9.09
CA ALA A 23 2.45 4.38 -10.37
C ALA A 23 2.63 2.87 -10.15
N LEU A 24 1.84 2.08 -10.87
CA LEU A 24 1.82 0.62 -10.77
C LEU A 24 2.34 0.01 -12.06
N GLY A 25 3.25 -0.95 -11.94
CA GLY A 25 3.83 -1.70 -13.04
C GLY A 25 4.06 -3.15 -12.68
N TYR A 26 4.48 -3.96 -13.66
CA TYR A 26 4.82 -5.37 -13.43
C TYR A 26 6.19 -5.69 -14.01
N ILE A 27 6.97 -6.48 -13.29
CA ILE A 27 8.18 -7.14 -13.77
C ILE A 27 7.95 -8.65 -13.62
N GLY A 28 7.61 -9.30 -14.73
CA GLY A 28 7.14 -10.68 -14.70
C GLY A 28 5.87 -10.81 -13.85
N ASP A 29 5.96 -11.59 -12.77
CA ASP A 29 4.84 -11.82 -11.85
C ASP A 29 4.80 -10.84 -10.66
N ILE A 30 5.82 -9.99 -10.49
CA ILE A 30 5.94 -9.06 -9.38
C ILE A 30 5.32 -7.72 -9.78
N ASN A 31 4.37 -7.23 -8.97
CA ASN A 31 3.90 -5.86 -9.06
C ASN A 31 4.95 -4.93 -8.43
N VAL A 32 5.30 -3.87 -9.15
CA VAL A 32 6.18 -2.80 -8.64
C VAL A 32 5.34 -1.55 -8.52
N GLU A 33 5.39 -0.95 -7.35
CA GLU A 33 4.67 0.27 -7.02
C GLU A 33 5.66 1.39 -6.70
N VAL A 34 5.42 2.57 -7.28
CA VAL A 34 6.11 3.81 -6.93
C VAL A 34 5.10 4.73 -6.26
N ILE A 35 5.36 5.07 -5.00
CA ILE A 35 4.54 5.97 -4.20
C ILE A 35 5.32 7.24 -3.94
N ARG A 36 4.68 8.40 -4.16
CA ARG A 36 5.21 9.71 -3.80
C ARG A 36 4.20 10.45 -2.93
N PRO A 37 4.44 10.62 -1.61
CA PRO A 37 3.59 11.47 -0.79
C PRO A 37 3.67 12.92 -1.28
N ARG A 38 2.54 13.60 -1.20
CA ARG A 38 2.39 15.01 -1.58
C ARG A 38 2.47 15.90 -0.34
N PRO A 39 3.06 17.11 -0.47
CA PRO A 39 3.18 18.03 0.65
C PRO A 39 1.83 18.59 1.13
N GLU A 40 0.75 18.47 0.34
CA GLU A 40 -0.60 18.89 0.74
C GLU A 40 -1.38 17.83 1.52
N GLY A 41 -0.81 16.64 1.77
CA GLY A 41 -1.41 15.59 2.62
C GLY A 41 -0.81 15.57 4.03
N ASP A 42 -1.52 14.90 4.93
CA ASP A 42 -1.05 14.68 6.30
C ASP A 42 0.16 13.73 6.36
N ASP A 43 0.93 13.83 7.45
CA ASP A 43 2.04 12.92 7.74
C ASP A 43 1.56 11.47 7.85
N ASN A 44 2.39 10.55 7.36
CA ASN A 44 2.07 9.14 7.19
C ASN A 44 3.36 8.30 7.11
N ILE A 45 3.24 6.98 7.01
CA ILE A 45 4.43 6.11 7.01
C ILE A 45 5.38 6.38 5.83
N TYR A 46 4.88 6.88 4.70
CA TYR A 46 5.72 7.22 3.55
C TYR A 46 6.51 8.52 3.79
N THR A 47 5.91 9.52 4.44
CA THR A 47 6.64 10.75 4.80
C THR A 47 7.67 10.44 5.88
N GLU A 48 7.32 9.66 6.91
CA GLU A 48 8.26 9.18 7.93
C GLU A 48 9.45 8.42 7.33
N PHE A 49 9.20 7.57 6.32
CA PHE A 49 10.25 6.86 5.62
C PHE A 49 11.19 7.81 4.87
N LEU A 50 10.65 8.81 4.17
CA LEU A 50 11.45 9.77 3.39
C LEU A 50 12.22 10.76 4.26
N ASP A 51 11.72 11.09 5.45
CA ASP A 51 12.46 11.88 6.43
C ASP A 51 13.74 11.16 6.89
N ALA A 52 13.68 9.83 7.01
CA ALA A 52 14.83 9.00 7.33
C ALA A 52 15.69 8.65 6.11
N HIS A 53 15.11 8.58 4.90
CA HIS A 53 15.74 8.18 3.65
C HIS A 53 15.36 9.14 2.51
N PRO A 54 15.95 10.35 2.47
CA PRO A 54 15.53 11.41 1.55
C PRO A 54 15.74 11.09 0.07
N GLU A 55 16.62 10.13 -0.24
CA GLU A 55 16.84 9.61 -1.59
C GLU A 55 15.76 8.63 -2.07
N GLY A 56 14.86 8.20 -1.18
CA GLY A 56 13.87 7.17 -1.43
C GLY A 56 14.43 5.75 -1.36
N GLY A 57 13.62 4.75 -1.73
CA GLY A 57 14.05 3.35 -1.71
C GLY A 57 12.88 2.37 -1.63
N MET A 58 13.21 1.10 -1.38
CA MET A 58 12.21 0.08 -1.09
C MET A 58 11.56 0.40 0.27
N HIS A 59 10.24 0.51 0.29
CA HIS A 59 9.49 0.85 1.49
C HIS A 59 8.87 -0.39 2.16
N HIS A 60 8.24 -1.25 1.37
CA HIS A 60 7.47 -2.38 1.89
C HIS A 60 7.55 -3.61 0.97
N PHE A 61 7.19 -4.77 1.52
CA PHE A 61 6.77 -5.95 0.76
C PHE A 61 5.25 -6.09 0.86
N GLY A 62 4.57 -6.14 -0.29
CA GLY A 62 3.12 -6.33 -0.36
C GLY A 62 2.73 -7.78 -0.59
N PHE A 63 1.75 -8.27 0.17
CA PHE A 63 1.20 -9.61 0.05
C PHE A 63 -0.31 -9.55 -0.17
N GLN A 64 -0.74 -9.99 -1.34
CA GLN A 64 -2.16 -10.21 -1.60
C GLN A 64 -2.63 -11.45 -0.82
N VAL A 65 -3.65 -11.29 0.02
CA VAL A 65 -4.22 -12.34 0.85
C VAL A 65 -5.65 -12.67 0.46
N HIS A 66 -6.07 -13.92 0.68
CA HIS A 66 -7.44 -14.36 0.43
C HIS A 66 -8.37 -14.11 1.61
N ASP A 67 -7.86 -14.32 2.83
CA ASP A 67 -8.56 -14.09 4.09
C ASP A 67 -7.87 -12.93 4.82
N TYR A 68 -8.41 -11.73 4.64
CA TYR A 68 -7.80 -10.51 5.16
C TYR A 68 -7.78 -10.47 6.68
N ASP A 69 -8.92 -10.76 7.30
CA ASP A 69 -9.07 -10.63 8.75
C ASP A 69 -8.17 -11.65 9.46
N ALA A 70 -8.11 -12.90 8.97
CA ALA A 70 -7.19 -13.90 9.53
C ALA A 70 -5.71 -13.52 9.37
N ALA A 71 -5.32 -12.91 8.24
CA ALA A 71 -3.95 -12.48 8.00
C ALA A 71 -3.57 -11.27 8.87
N VAL A 72 -4.50 -10.33 9.07
CA VAL A 72 -4.34 -9.20 9.99
C VAL A 72 -4.20 -9.69 11.42
N ASP A 73 -5.08 -10.57 11.90
CA ASP A 73 -5.00 -11.14 13.24
C ASP A 73 -3.63 -11.80 13.47
N HIS A 74 -3.16 -12.58 12.49
CA HIS A 74 -1.85 -13.22 12.55
C HIS A 74 -0.70 -12.21 12.68
N LEU A 75 -0.68 -11.14 11.89
CA LEU A 75 0.36 -10.12 12.00
C LEU A 75 0.22 -9.26 13.25
N MET A 76 -1.00 -9.01 13.74
CA MET A 76 -1.20 -8.32 15.02
C MET A 76 -0.57 -9.10 16.18
N GLU A 77 -0.70 -10.43 16.17
CA GLU A 77 -0.10 -11.30 17.19
C GLU A 77 1.44 -11.39 17.10
N ASN A 78 2.01 -11.29 15.89
CA ASN A 78 3.43 -11.61 15.66
C ASN A 78 4.32 -10.41 15.32
N ALA A 79 3.76 -9.34 14.75
CA ALA A 79 4.46 -8.13 14.31
C ALA A 79 4.03 -6.88 15.09
N GLY A 80 2.91 -6.93 15.82
CA GLY A 80 2.40 -5.79 16.59
C GLY A 80 1.24 -5.06 15.89
N PRO A 81 0.81 -3.89 16.39
CA PRO A 81 -0.35 -3.19 15.87
C PRO A 81 -0.16 -2.75 14.42
N ILE A 82 -1.29 -2.48 13.75
CA ILE A 82 -1.29 -1.89 12.41
C ILE A 82 -0.71 -0.47 12.50
N GLU A 83 0.30 -0.18 11.68
CA GLU A 83 0.92 1.14 11.57
C GLU A 83 0.08 2.07 10.70
N GLN A 84 -0.43 1.57 9.58
CA GLN A 84 -1.31 2.33 8.70
C GLN A 84 -2.29 1.40 7.97
N GLU A 85 -3.55 1.77 7.87
CA GLU A 85 -4.57 1.00 7.16
C GLU A 85 -5.53 1.89 6.41
N GLY A 86 -6.27 1.32 5.47
CA GLY A 86 -7.33 2.02 4.76
C GLY A 86 -7.87 1.20 3.59
N TYR A 87 -8.50 1.90 2.67
CA TYR A 87 -9.08 1.33 1.45
C TYR A 87 -8.45 1.94 0.21
N PHE A 88 -8.39 1.16 -0.87
CA PHE A 88 -7.94 1.61 -2.18
C PHE A 88 -9.07 1.52 -3.22
N GLY A 89 -9.23 2.57 -4.03
CA GLY A 89 -10.28 2.68 -5.02
C GLY A 89 -11.64 3.00 -4.43
N THR A 90 -12.69 2.84 -5.22
CA THR A 90 -14.09 3.06 -4.81
C THR A 90 -14.77 1.79 -4.28
N GLY A 91 -14.00 0.70 -4.16
CA GLY A 91 -14.48 -0.62 -3.82
C GLY A 91 -14.11 -1.06 -2.41
N GLY A 92 -14.11 -2.37 -2.20
CA GLY A 92 -13.83 -2.99 -0.90
C GLY A 92 -12.35 -3.34 -0.68
N THR A 93 -11.45 -2.92 -1.57
CA THR A 93 -10.03 -3.29 -1.45
C THR A 93 -9.42 -2.66 -0.20
N ARG A 94 -8.81 -3.50 0.64
CA ARG A 94 -8.25 -3.15 1.94
C ARG A 94 -6.74 -3.29 1.93
N PHE A 95 -6.07 -2.42 2.67
CA PHE A 95 -4.65 -2.54 2.95
C PHE A 95 -4.35 -2.31 4.44
N ALA A 96 -3.34 -2.98 4.95
CA ALA A 96 -2.79 -2.76 6.29
C ALA A 96 -1.27 -2.95 6.31
N TYR A 97 -0.58 -2.00 6.90
CA TYR A 97 0.87 -1.98 7.09
C TYR A 97 1.25 -2.38 8.50
N PHE A 98 2.30 -3.19 8.62
CA PHE A 98 2.88 -3.63 9.87
C PHE A 98 4.37 -3.29 9.90
N ASP A 99 4.87 -2.80 11.05
CA ASP A 99 6.29 -2.51 11.22
C ASP A 99 7.10 -3.80 11.41
N THR A 100 7.51 -4.38 10.29
CA THR A 100 8.39 -5.55 10.25
C THR A 100 9.83 -5.19 9.95
N ARG A 101 10.21 -3.90 10.03
CA ARG A 101 11.55 -3.45 9.59
C ARG A 101 12.67 -4.09 10.40
N SER A 102 12.41 -4.38 11.68
CA SER A 102 13.37 -5.06 12.56
C SER A 102 13.67 -6.51 12.14
N THR A 103 12.80 -7.15 11.35
CA THR A 103 12.94 -8.55 10.93
C THR A 103 13.20 -8.72 9.43
N THR A 104 12.52 -7.94 8.58
CA THR A 104 12.62 -8.04 7.11
C THR A 104 13.42 -6.90 6.48
N GLY A 105 13.72 -5.84 7.26
CA GLY A 105 14.30 -4.60 6.77
C GLY A 105 13.28 -3.60 6.21
N LEU A 106 12.04 -4.02 5.94
CA LEU A 106 10.98 -3.22 5.32
C LEU A 106 9.66 -3.32 6.11
N TYR A 107 8.69 -2.48 5.78
CA TYR A 107 7.30 -2.70 6.21
C TYR A 107 6.72 -3.93 5.49
N THR A 108 5.74 -4.59 6.12
CA THR A 108 4.91 -5.60 5.46
C THR A 108 3.53 -5.01 5.23
N GLU A 109 3.03 -5.11 4.01
CA GLU A 109 1.68 -4.72 3.65
C GLU A 109 0.84 -5.97 3.34
N LEU A 110 -0.35 -6.04 3.92
CA LEU A 110 -1.37 -6.99 3.52
C LEU A 110 -2.39 -6.30 2.63
N LEU A 111 -2.71 -6.91 1.50
CA LEU A 111 -3.68 -6.42 0.52
C LEU A 111 -4.79 -7.44 0.33
N TRP A 112 -6.04 -7.01 0.41
CA TRP A 112 -7.16 -7.81 -0.07
C TRP A 112 -7.84 -7.08 -1.21
N PHE A 113 -7.83 -7.68 -2.40
CA PHE A 113 -8.47 -7.12 -3.58
C PHE A 113 -9.89 -7.60 -3.70
N ASP A 114 -10.81 -6.65 -3.81
CA ASP A 114 -12.13 -6.97 -4.30
C ASP A 114 -12.08 -7.47 -5.77
N PRO A 115 -13.19 -8.00 -6.31
CA PRO A 115 -13.20 -8.49 -7.70
C PRO A 115 -12.85 -7.43 -8.75
N SER A 116 -13.19 -6.16 -8.49
CA SER A 116 -12.92 -5.06 -9.42
C SER A 116 -11.43 -4.74 -9.50
N SER A 117 -10.77 -4.66 -8.34
CA SER A 117 -9.34 -4.40 -8.21
C SER A 117 -8.52 -5.58 -8.72
N SER A 118 -8.98 -6.80 -8.46
CA SER A 118 -8.37 -8.01 -9.03
C SER A 118 -8.38 -7.98 -10.56
N SER A 119 -9.51 -7.58 -11.18
CA SER A 119 -9.62 -7.45 -12.63
C SER A 119 -8.72 -6.34 -13.20
N LEU A 120 -8.64 -5.21 -12.50
CA LEU A 120 -7.75 -4.10 -12.85
C LEU A 120 -6.29 -4.54 -12.83
N MET A 121 -5.83 -5.16 -11.73
CA MET A 121 -4.45 -5.64 -11.59
C MET A 121 -4.09 -6.69 -12.64
N ALA A 122 -5.01 -7.62 -12.93
CA ALA A 122 -4.81 -8.59 -13.99
C ALA A 122 -4.70 -7.93 -15.38
N SER A 123 -5.44 -6.85 -15.63
CA SER A 123 -5.38 -6.11 -16.89
C SER A 123 -4.09 -5.31 -17.03
N LEU A 124 -3.66 -4.65 -15.95
CA LEU A 124 -2.35 -3.98 -15.86
C LEU A 124 -1.20 -4.94 -16.18
N LYS A 125 -1.23 -6.15 -15.62
CA LYS A 125 -0.22 -7.18 -15.85
C LYS A 125 -0.14 -7.65 -17.31
N ARG A 126 -1.28 -7.74 -18.01
CA ARG A 126 -1.33 -8.17 -19.42
C ARG A 126 -0.91 -7.09 -20.42
N ALA A 127 -0.89 -5.82 -20.02
CA ALA A 127 -0.65 -4.70 -20.93
C ALA A 127 0.84 -4.48 -21.29
N ASP A 128 1.75 -5.42 -20.98
CA ASP A 128 3.20 -5.30 -21.23
C ASP A 128 3.86 -4.03 -20.66
N GLY A 129 3.32 -3.49 -19.56
CA GLY A 129 3.91 -2.39 -18.79
C GLY A 129 3.39 -1.01 -19.18
N ALA A 130 2.86 -0.30 -18.18
CA ALA A 130 2.27 1.04 -18.18
C ALA A 130 0.86 1.13 -18.82
N ALA A 131 -0.17 0.76 -18.06
CA ALA A 131 -1.45 1.43 -18.23
C ALA A 131 -1.40 2.74 -17.41
N LEU A 132 -1.12 3.84 -18.10
CA LEU A 132 -1.57 5.15 -17.64
C LEU A 132 -3.09 5.15 -17.87
N LEU A 133 -3.85 4.91 -16.81
CA LEU A 133 -5.26 5.29 -16.80
C LEU A 133 -5.28 6.82 -16.72
N GLU A 134 -5.81 7.44 -17.77
CA GLU A 134 -6.06 8.88 -17.86
C GLU A 134 -6.96 9.39 -16.73
#